data_AF-A0A7X6XUL4-F1
#
_entry.id   AF-A0A7X6XUL4-F1
#
_cell.length_a   1.000
_cell.length_b   1.000
_cell.length_c   1.000
_cell.angle_alpha   90.00
_cell.angle_beta   90.00
_cell.angle_gamma   90.00
#
_symmetry.space_group_name_H-M   'P 1'
#
loop_
_entity.id
_entity.type
_entity.pdbx_description
1 polymer ?
#
loop_
_entity_poly.entity_id
_entity_poly.type
_entity_poly.pdbx_seq_one_letter_code
_entity_poly.pdbx_strand_id
1 'polypeptide(L)'
;MKSYRNVSISLFILVVAILCLQYVPVLSGLHGHSDAPFIVGGIALLCLGVSYVLKYHLIQIFLSMGYIVSFVLGLLLETKGVTYEATIIFELWIVWLVGLLVFVGILCITEALRHQASKKKSRVTFIMGVVLIVLPIYVLMMRPLTMDQVIDHKPHFTGKVLEVYENSLLIEIDGHDPMAVNMDLAVVSMDVMMDDMKVTSDDFKVNDTVTVYFNGVVLESYPVQINGVYAIFVD
;
A
#
# COMPACT_ATOMS: atom_id res chain seq x y z
N MET A 1 -3.76 8.67 -40.98
CA MET A 1 -2.75 7.60 -40.96
C MET A 1 -1.86 7.60 -39.71
N LYS A 2 -1.24 8.73 -39.28
CA LYS A 2 -0.33 8.73 -38.11
C LYS A 2 -0.96 8.23 -36.79
N SER A 3 -2.21 8.60 -36.48
CA SER A 3 -2.89 8.17 -35.23
C SER A 3 -3.08 6.65 -35.16
N TYR A 4 -3.55 6.03 -36.24
CA TYR A 4 -3.77 4.58 -36.32
C TYR A 4 -2.47 3.81 -36.07
N ARG A 5 -1.37 4.24 -36.70
CA ARG A 5 -0.06 3.62 -36.53
C ARG A 5 0.39 3.65 -35.06
N ASN A 6 0.21 4.78 -34.37
CA ASN A 6 0.62 4.91 -32.98
C ASN A 6 -0.19 3.99 -32.06
N VAL A 7 -1.51 3.94 -32.23
CA VAL A 7 -2.39 3.04 -31.46
C VAL A 7 -2.05 1.58 -31.71
N SER A 8 -1.82 1.17 -32.96
CA SER A 8 -1.44 -0.21 -33.28
C SER A 8 -0.12 -0.62 -32.64
N ILE A 9 0.88 0.28 -32.63
CA ILE A 9 2.18 0.00 -31.99
C ILE A 9 2.01 -0.13 -30.48
N SER A 10 1.35 0.82 -29.82
CA SER A 10 1.16 0.77 -28.37
C SER A 10 0.30 -0.41 -27.94
N LEU A 11 -0.75 -0.73 -28.71
CA LEU A 11 -1.56 -1.93 -28.50
C LEU A 11 -0.73 -3.21 -28.60
N PHE A 12 0.11 -3.33 -29.63
CA PHE A 12 0.99 -4.48 -29.80
C PHE A 12 1.94 -4.63 -28.60
N ILE A 13 2.63 -3.54 -28.20
CA ILE A 13 3.53 -3.55 -27.05
C ILE A 13 2.77 -3.94 -25.77
N LEU A 14 1.58 -3.38 -25.55
CA LEU A 14 0.79 -3.63 -24.35
C LEU A 14 0.32 -5.09 -24.29
N VAL A 15 -0.20 -5.64 -25.39
CA VAL A 15 -0.63 -7.05 -25.46
C VAL A 15 0.56 -7.98 -25.23
N VAL A 16 1.70 -7.72 -25.89
CA VAL A 16 2.93 -8.50 -25.66
C VAL A 16 3.36 -8.41 -24.19
N ALA A 17 3.35 -7.22 -23.59
CA ALA A 17 3.72 -7.05 -22.18
C ALA A 17 2.77 -7.81 -21.23
N ILE A 18 1.45 -7.76 -21.45
CA ILE A 18 0.46 -8.51 -20.66
C ILE A 18 0.73 -10.02 -20.78
N LEU A 19 0.89 -10.53 -22.00
CA LEU A 19 1.13 -11.95 -22.23
C LEU A 19 2.47 -12.41 -21.65
N CYS A 20 3.53 -11.60 -21.78
CA CYS A 20 4.83 -11.89 -21.20
C CYS A 20 4.76 -11.94 -19.67
N LEU A 21 4.15 -10.96 -19.02
CA LEU A 21 4.03 -10.92 -17.57
C LEU A 21 3.20 -12.08 -17.05
N GLN A 22 2.09 -12.43 -17.71
CA GLN A 22 1.24 -13.53 -17.27
C GLN A 22 1.87 -14.92 -17.48
N TYR A 23 2.41 -15.18 -18.67
CA TYR A 23 2.69 -16.55 -19.12
C TYR A 23 4.18 -16.92 -19.12
N VAL A 24 5.10 -15.97 -19.01
CA VAL A 24 6.52 -16.31 -18.84
C VAL A 24 6.75 -16.67 -17.37
N PRO A 25 7.18 -17.91 -17.04
CA PRO A 25 7.21 -18.39 -15.65
C PRO A 25 8.02 -17.49 -14.70
N VAL A 26 9.17 -16.98 -15.17
CA VAL A 26 10.03 -16.09 -14.40
C VAL A 26 9.33 -14.77 -14.07
N LEU A 27 8.58 -14.20 -15.02
CA LEU A 27 7.87 -12.93 -14.82
C LEU A 27 6.58 -13.10 -14.04
N SER A 28 5.87 -14.20 -14.28
CA SER A 28 4.65 -14.58 -13.57
C SER A 28 4.90 -14.79 -12.07
N GLY A 29 6.06 -15.37 -11.73
CA GLY A 29 6.49 -15.51 -10.33
C GLY A 29 6.71 -14.19 -9.61
N LEU A 30 7.05 -13.10 -10.31
CA LEU A 30 7.30 -11.78 -9.70
C LEU A 30 6.04 -11.16 -9.08
N HIS A 31 4.86 -11.54 -9.56
CA HIS A 31 3.57 -11.08 -9.05
C HIS A 31 2.76 -12.24 -8.44
N GLY A 32 3.43 -13.31 -8.01
CA GLY A 32 2.83 -14.44 -7.31
C GLY A 32 1.79 -15.20 -8.13
N HIS A 33 1.96 -15.28 -9.46
CA HIS A 33 1.02 -15.93 -10.38
C HIS A 33 -0.41 -15.36 -10.33
N SER A 34 -0.58 -14.15 -9.81
CA SER A 34 -1.86 -13.43 -9.77
C SER A 34 -2.36 -13.04 -11.17
N ASP A 35 -3.68 -12.88 -11.33
CA ASP A 35 -4.32 -12.33 -12.55
C ASP A 35 -4.15 -10.80 -12.71
N ALA A 36 -3.33 -10.18 -11.85
CA ALA A 36 -3.02 -8.75 -11.88
C ALA A 36 -2.62 -8.18 -13.27
N PRO A 37 -1.81 -8.86 -14.10
CA PRO A 37 -1.50 -8.36 -15.45
C PRO A 37 -2.74 -8.15 -16.33
N PHE A 38 -3.77 -9.00 -16.20
CA PHE A 38 -5.00 -8.82 -16.96
C PHE A 38 -5.86 -7.68 -16.43
N ILE A 39 -5.94 -7.51 -15.11
CA ILE A 39 -6.72 -6.43 -14.50
C ILE A 39 -6.13 -5.07 -14.86
N VAL A 40 -4.84 -4.87 -14.57
CA VAL A 40 -4.14 -3.60 -14.85
C VAL A 40 -4.03 -3.38 -16.37
N GLY A 41 -3.76 -4.44 -17.13
CA GLY A 41 -3.70 -4.40 -18.59
C GLY A 41 -5.04 -4.06 -19.23
N GLY A 42 -6.15 -4.57 -18.70
CA GLY A 42 -7.51 -4.26 -19.15
C GLY A 42 -7.83 -2.77 -18.99
N ILE A 43 -7.44 -2.17 -17.86
CA ILE A 43 -7.58 -0.73 -17.64
C ILE A 43 -6.73 0.07 -18.63
N ALA A 44 -5.49 -0.35 -18.88
CA ALA A 44 -4.65 0.27 -19.90
C ALA A 44 -5.27 0.16 -21.32
N LEU A 45 -5.87 -0.97 -21.68
CA LEU A 45 -6.56 -1.12 -22.96
C LEU A 45 -7.77 -0.18 -23.09
N LEU A 46 -8.56 -0.03 -22.02
CA LEU A 46 -9.67 0.93 -21.97
C LEU A 46 -9.15 2.37 -22.14
N CYS A 47 -8.09 2.75 -21.43
CA CYS A 47 -7.46 4.06 -21.59
C CYS A 47 -6.95 4.29 -23.02
N LEU A 48 -6.39 3.26 -23.67
CA LEU A 48 -5.94 3.34 -25.06
C LEU A 48 -7.13 3.59 -26.00
N GLY A 49 -8.23 2.85 -25.82
CA GLY A 49 -9.46 3.03 -26.60
C GLY A 49 -10.07 4.42 -26.44
N VAL A 50 -10.19 4.92 -25.21
CA VAL A 50 -10.67 6.28 -24.93
C VAL A 50 -9.74 7.31 -25.56
N SER A 51 -8.42 7.14 -25.44
CA SER A 51 -7.44 8.06 -26.05
C SER A 51 -7.52 8.09 -27.57
N TYR A 52 -7.91 6.99 -28.20
CA TYR A 52 -8.12 6.90 -29.63
C TYR A 52 -9.33 7.73 -30.07
N VAL A 53 -10.47 7.57 -29.40
CA VAL A 53 -11.70 8.35 -29.68
C VAL A 53 -11.46 9.85 -29.47
N LEU A 54 -10.74 10.21 -28.40
CA LEU A 54 -10.45 11.60 -28.03
C LEU A 54 -9.26 12.21 -28.78
N LYS A 55 -8.55 11.41 -29.60
CA LYS A 55 -7.36 11.81 -30.37
C LYS A 55 -6.20 12.34 -29.49
N TYR A 56 -6.01 11.77 -28.30
CA TYR A 56 -4.90 12.11 -27.41
C TYR A 56 -3.64 11.34 -27.80
N HIS A 57 -2.80 11.99 -28.61
CA HIS A 57 -1.64 11.34 -29.20
C HIS A 57 -0.54 10.97 -28.19
N LEU A 58 -0.36 11.74 -27.12
CA LEU A 58 0.64 11.41 -26.09
C LEU A 58 0.28 10.11 -25.37
N ILE A 59 -0.99 9.96 -24.98
CA ILE A 59 -1.49 8.75 -24.32
C ILE A 59 -1.33 7.54 -25.25
N GLN A 60 -1.68 7.68 -26.53
CA GLN A 60 -1.51 6.61 -27.52
C GLN A 60 -0.06 6.12 -27.70
N ILE A 61 0.94 6.92 -27.36
CA ILE A 61 2.37 6.57 -27.53
C ILE A 61 2.94 6.02 -26.23
N PHE A 62 2.64 6.67 -25.10
CA PHE A 62 3.34 6.43 -23.84
C PHE A 62 2.62 5.46 -22.89
N LEU A 63 1.35 5.13 -23.13
CA LEU A 63 0.58 4.30 -22.20
C LEU A 63 1.18 2.91 -21.97
N SER A 64 1.63 2.23 -23.03
CA SER A 64 2.29 0.93 -22.92
C SER A 64 3.61 1.01 -22.14
N MET A 65 4.33 2.13 -22.23
CA MET A 65 5.52 2.39 -21.41
C MET A 65 5.14 2.62 -19.96
N GLY A 66 4.08 3.38 -19.70
CA GLY A 66 3.54 3.61 -18.35
C GLY A 66 3.15 2.31 -17.65
N TYR A 67 2.53 1.38 -18.37
CA TYR A 67 2.22 0.04 -17.86
C TYR A 67 3.46 -0.72 -17.39
N ILE A 68 4.53 -0.74 -18.21
CA ILE A 68 5.79 -1.43 -17.88
C ILE A 68 6.52 -0.72 -16.74
N VAL A 69 6.64 0.61 -16.79
CA VAL A 69 7.32 1.41 -15.76
C VAL A 69 6.64 1.24 -14.41
N SER A 70 5.32 1.21 -14.37
CA SER A 70 4.57 1.06 -13.13
C SER A 70 4.72 -0.35 -12.52
N PHE A 71 4.86 -1.37 -13.36
CA PHE A 71 5.20 -2.73 -12.89
C PHE A 71 6.58 -2.76 -12.24
N VAL A 72 7.60 -2.21 -12.93
CA VAL A 72 8.97 -2.14 -12.42
C VAL A 72 9.04 -1.34 -11.13
N LEU A 73 8.31 -0.23 -11.04
CA LEU A 73 8.23 0.58 -9.82
C LEU A 73 7.61 -0.21 -8.67
N GLY A 74 6.60 -1.04 -8.95
CA GLY A 74 6.07 -1.97 -7.96
C GLY A 74 7.12 -2.96 -7.45
N LEU A 75 7.98 -3.49 -8.32
CA LEU A 75 9.05 -4.41 -7.91
C LEU A 75 10.10 -3.72 -7.04
N LEU A 76 10.45 -2.46 -7.37
CA LEU A 76 11.43 -1.68 -6.64
C LEU A 76 10.96 -1.26 -5.23
N LEU A 77 9.65 -1.19 -5.01
CA LEU A 77 9.07 -0.81 -3.72
C LEU A 77 8.86 -2.01 -2.77
N GLU A 78 9.32 -3.22 -3.14
CA GLU A 78 9.30 -4.45 -2.34
C GLU A 78 8.00 -4.66 -1.54
N THR A 79 6.85 -4.47 -2.18
CA THR A 79 5.55 -4.50 -1.48
C THR A 79 5.11 -5.93 -1.19
N LYS A 80 5.62 -6.48 -0.09
CA LYS A 80 5.06 -7.65 0.59
C LYS A 80 4.02 -7.13 1.58
N GLY A 81 2.81 -7.67 1.53
CA GLY A 81 1.84 -7.53 2.61
C GLY A 81 1.61 -8.90 3.23
N VAL A 82 1.53 -8.97 4.56
CA VAL A 82 1.14 -10.18 5.29
C VAL A 82 -0.25 -9.93 5.89
N THR A 83 -1.19 -10.84 5.63
CA THR A 83 -2.48 -10.84 6.35
C THR A 83 -2.35 -11.52 7.71
N TYR A 84 -3.34 -11.31 8.59
CA TYR A 84 -3.45 -11.96 9.91
C TYR A 84 -3.29 -13.48 9.90
N GLU A 85 -3.55 -14.16 8.77
CA GLU A 85 -3.35 -15.61 8.61
C GLU A 85 -1.96 -16.00 8.06
N ALA A 86 -0.98 -15.10 8.12
CA ALA A 86 0.36 -15.29 7.57
C ALA A 86 0.39 -15.61 6.06
N THR A 87 -0.69 -15.31 5.31
CA THR A 87 -0.66 -15.39 3.85
C THR A 87 -0.06 -14.10 3.29
N ILE A 88 1.04 -14.25 2.57
CA ILE A 88 1.73 -13.15 1.89
C ILE A 88 0.86 -12.74 0.69
N ILE A 89 0.18 -11.62 0.80
CA ILE A 89 -0.47 -10.94 -0.32
C ILE A 89 0.56 -10.08 -1.02
N PHE A 90 0.83 -10.38 -2.29
CA PHE A 90 1.64 -9.53 -3.15
C PHE A 90 0.86 -8.24 -3.44
N GLU A 91 1.13 -7.17 -2.70
CA GLU A 91 0.51 -5.85 -2.94
C GLU A 91 1.01 -5.17 -4.23
N LEU A 92 1.94 -5.82 -4.94
CA LEU A 92 2.54 -5.35 -6.18
C LEU A 92 1.50 -4.84 -7.17
N TRP A 93 0.37 -5.54 -7.30
CA TRP A 93 -0.69 -5.17 -8.25
C TRP A 93 -1.33 -3.82 -7.93
N ILE A 94 -1.38 -3.41 -6.66
CA ILE A 94 -1.95 -2.13 -6.24
C ILE A 94 -0.98 -0.99 -6.59
N VAL A 95 0.30 -1.16 -6.27
CA VAL A 95 1.32 -0.17 -6.65
C VAL A 95 1.40 -0.03 -8.17
N TRP A 96 1.31 -1.16 -8.87
CA TRP A 96 1.27 -1.17 -10.33
C TRP A 96 0.06 -0.41 -10.88
N LEU A 97 -1.13 -0.65 -10.34
CA LEU A 97 -2.35 0.04 -10.73
C LEU A 97 -2.26 1.55 -10.45
N VAL A 98 -1.84 1.93 -9.25
CA VAL A 98 -1.72 3.34 -8.85
C VAL A 98 -0.67 4.05 -9.71
N GLY A 99 0.49 3.43 -9.94
CA GLY A 99 1.53 3.96 -10.81
C GLY A 99 1.01 4.21 -12.22
N LEU A 100 0.23 3.28 -12.77
CA LEU A 100 -0.39 3.43 -14.08
C LEU A 100 -1.36 4.63 -14.11
N LEU A 101 -2.23 4.76 -13.11
CA LEU A 101 -3.20 5.86 -13.03
C LEU A 101 -2.52 7.23 -12.91
N VAL A 102 -1.49 7.33 -12.07
CA VAL A 102 -0.68 8.56 -11.94
C VAL A 102 -0.01 8.90 -13.28
N PHE A 103 0.59 7.93 -13.95
CA PHE A 103 1.22 8.13 -15.25
C PHE A 103 0.21 8.62 -16.30
N VAL A 104 -0.97 8.00 -16.37
CA VAL A 104 -2.06 8.42 -17.27
C VAL A 104 -2.55 9.82 -16.90
N GLY A 105 -2.65 10.14 -15.62
CA GLY A 105 -3.04 11.47 -15.13
C GLY A 105 -2.06 12.56 -15.61
N ILE A 106 -0.75 12.32 -15.51
CA ILE A 106 0.29 13.23 -16.01
C ILE A 106 0.15 13.42 -17.54
N LEU A 107 -0.10 12.35 -18.29
CA LEU A 107 -0.33 12.43 -19.74
C LEU A 107 -1.60 13.22 -20.08
N CYS A 108 -2.67 13.06 -19.31
CA CYS A 108 -3.90 13.84 -19.48
C CYS A 108 -3.67 15.33 -19.24
N ILE A 109 -2.91 15.68 -18.18
CA ILE A 109 -2.58 17.07 -17.86
C ILE A 109 -1.72 17.68 -18.96
N THR A 110 -0.66 17.00 -19.41
CA THR A 110 0.22 17.49 -20.46
C THR A 110 -0.51 17.72 -21.79
N GLU A 111 -1.40 16.80 -22.20
CA GLU A 111 -2.23 17.00 -23.39
C GLU A 111 -3.24 18.15 -23.20
N ALA A 112 -3.80 18.31 -22.00
CA ALA A 112 -4.70 19.43 -21.67
C ALA A 112 -4.00 20.79 -21.77
N LEU A 113 -2.78 20.91 -21.25
CA LEU A 113 -1.95 22.11 -21.32
C LEU A 113 -1.60 22.43 -22.79
N ARG A 114 -1.28 21.42 -23.60
CA ARG A 114 -1.05 21.57 -25.04
C ARG A 114 -2.29 22.09 -25.77
N HIS A 115 -3.47 21.58 -25.43
CA HIS A 115 -4.73 22.05 -26.02
C HIS A 115 -5.06 23.49 -25.62
N GLN A 116 -4.83 23.88 -24.37
CA GLN A 116 -5.00 25.27 -23.92
C GLN A 116 -4.07 26.23 -24.67
N ALA A 117 -2.80 25.85 -24.90
CA ALA A 117 -1.87 26.63 -25.70
C ALA A 117 -2.34 26.82 -27.16
N SER A 118 -3.08 25.85 -27.71
CA SER A 118 -3.71 25.95 -29.03
C SER A 118 -5.07 26.67 -29.06
N LYS A 119 -5.47 27.37 -28.00
CA LYS A 119 -6.78 28.03 -27.80
C LYS A 119 -8.00 27.08 -27.87
N LYS A 120 -7.79 25.77 -27.81
CA LYS A 120 -8.88 24.78 -27.77
C LYS A 120 -9.24 24.53 -26.30
N LYS A 121 -10.47 24.88 -25.91
CA LYS A 121 -10.92 24.81 -24.52
C LYS A 121 -10.96 23.34 -24.06
N SER A 122 -10.05 22.96 -23.15
CA SER A 122 -9.87 21.57 -22.69
C SER A 122 -9.90 21.46 -21.15
N ARG A 123 -10.88 22.11 -20.51
CA ARG A 123 -10.98 22.11 -19.03
C ARG A 123 -11.31 20.72 -18.46
N VAL A 124 -12.10 19.93 -19.17
CA VAL A 124 -12.52 18.58 -18.74
C VAL A 124 -11.33 17.62 -18.64
N THR A 125 -10.42 17.64 -19.62
CA THR A 125 -9.25 16.75 -19.64
C THR A 125 -8.26 17.05 -18.54
N PHE A 126 -8.13 18.33 -18.17
CA PHE A 126 -7.29 18.77 -17.08
C PHE A 126 -7.85 18.26 -15.74
N ILE A 127 -9.15 18.45 -15.49
CA ILE A 127 -9.82 17.96 -14.28
C ILE A 127 -9.70 16.43 -14.17
N MET A 128 -9.95 15.71 -15.27
CA MET A 128 -9.80 14.26 -15.33
C MET A 128 -8.37 13.81 -14.98
N GLY A 129 -7.35 14.49 -15.51
CA GLY A 129 -5.96 14.18 -15.19
C GLY A 129 -5.61 14.40 -13.71
N VAL A 130 -6.11 15.47 -13.10
CA VAL A 130 -5.92 15.75 -11.66
C VAL A 130 -6.61 14.68 -10.81
N VAL A 131 -7.84 14.30 -11.12
CA VAL A 131 -8.58 13.25 -10.39
C VAL A 131 -7.84 11.91 -10.45
N LEU A 132 -7.29 11.55 -11.61
CA LEU A 132 -6.51 10.30 -11.80
C LEU A 132 -5.21 10.27 -11.00
N ILE A 133 -4.69 11.41 -10.53
CA ILE A 133 -3.52 11.47 -9.66
C ILE A 133 -3.94 11.52 -8.19
N VAL A 134 -4.88 12.41 -7.84
CA VAL A 134 -5.24 12.68 -6.45
C VAL A 134 -5.99 11.51 -5.81
N LEU A 135 -6.94 10.91 -6.53
CA LEU A 135 -7.78 9.85 -5.97
C LEU A 135 -6.97 8.59 -5.61
N PRO A 136 -6.06 8.07 -6.46
CA PRO A 136 -5.23 6.93 -6.08
C PRO A 136 -4.26 7.24 -4.94
N ILE A 137 -3.66 8.43 -4.92
CA ILE A 137 -2.77 8.86 -3.83
C ILE A 137 -3.55 8.92 -2.52
N TYR A 138 -4.76 9.50 -2.53
CA TYR A 138 -5.63 9.55 -1.36
C TYR A 138 -5.98 8.14 -0.85
N VAL A 139 -6.31 7.20 -1.75
CA VAL A 139 -6.57 5.80 -1.38
C VAL A 139 -5.33 5.14 -0.76
N LEU A 140 -4.12 5.42 -1.26
CA LEU A 140 -2.89 4.92 -0.64
C LEU A 140 -2.64 5.51 0.75
N MET A 141 -2.94 6.79 0.95
CA MET A 141 -2.80 7.45 2.26
C MET A 141 -3.81 6.93 3.29
N MET A 142 -4.95 6.40 2.84
CA MET A 142 -6.00 5.82 3.69
C MET A 142 -5.83 4.31 3.90
N ARG A 143 -4.69 3.73 3.53
CA ARG A 143 -4.43 2.31 3.80
C ARG A 143 -4.30 2.06 5.30
N PRO A 144 -4.94 1.00 5.83
CA PRO A 144 -4.72 0.61 7.21
C PRO A 144 -3.26 0.21 7.42
N LEU A 145 -2.77 0.42 8.65
CA LEU A 145 -1.43 0.04 9.07
C LEU A 145 -1.29 -1.49 8.96
N THR A 146 -0.22 -1.99 8.33
CA THR A 146 -0.01 -3.44 8.20
C THR A 146 0.86 -3.98 9.34
N MET A 147 0.72 -5.27 9.66
CA MET A 147 1.49 -5.94 10.71
C MET A 147 3.00 -5.83 10.50
N ASP A 148 3.50 -5.99 9.26
CA ASP A 148 4.93 -5.85 8.95
C ASP A 148 5.44 -4.43 9.26
N GLN A 149 4.64 -3.39 8.98
CA GLN A 149 5.00 -2.02 9.31
C GLN A 149 5.06 -1.78 10.83
N VAL A 150 4.22 -2.50 11.59
CA VAL A 150 4.26 -2.46 13.05
C VAL A 150 5.51 -3.14 13.56
N ILE A 151 5.79 -4.36 13.08
CA ILE A 151 6.92 -5.17 13.52
C ILE A 151 8.27 -4.51 13.17
N ASP A 152 8.43 -4.01 11.94
CA ASP A 152 9.72 -3.52 11.44
C ASP A 152 10.04 -2.08 11.87
N HIS A 153 9.03 -1.25 12.18
CA HIS A 153 9.24 0.20 12.34
C HIS A 153 8.68 0.80 13.62
N LYS A 154 7.88 0.06 14.42
CA LYS A 154 7.33 0.61 15.66
C LYS A 154 8.17 0.21 16.87
N PRO A 155 8.30 1.11 17.86
CA PRO A 155 8.85 0.75 19.16
C PRO A 155 8.07 -0.42 19.77
N HIS A 156 8.80 -1.35 20.35
CA HIS A 156 8.24 -2.47 21.08
C HIS A 156 9.01 -2.72 22.36
N PHE A 157 8.37 -3.46 23.27
CA PHE A 157 9.03 -4.06 24.42
C PHE A 157 8.43 -5.43 24.70
N THR A 158 9.22 -6.28 25.35
CA THR A 158 8.78 -7.59 25.83
C THR A 158 8.68 -7.60 27.35
N GLY A 159 7.68 -8.28 27.89
CA GLY A 159 7.46 -8.36 29.32
C GLY A 159 6.52 -9.48 29.73
N LYS A 160 6.33 -9.65 31.04
CA LYS A 160 5.44 -10.67 31.62
C LYS A 160 4.15 -10.05 32.12
N VAL A 161 3.02 -10.67 31.80
CA VAL A 161 1.71 -10.26 32.31
C VAL A 161 1.61 -10.58 33.80
N LEU A 162 1.45 -9.56 34.64
CA LEU A 162 1.21 -9.69 36.07
C LEU A 162 -0.27 -9.75 36.40
N GLU A 163 -1.07 -8.88 35.79
CA GLU A 163 -2.51 -8.79 36.00
C GLU A 163 -3.23 -8.49 34.67
N VAL A 164 -4.41 -9.08 34.51
CA VAL A 164 -5.30 -8.86 33.36
C VAL A 164 -6.54 -8.13 33.88
N TYR A 165 -6.75 -6.90 33.43
CA TYR A 165 -7.97 -6.14 33.68
C TYR A 165 -8.94 -6.27 32.50
N GLU A 166 -10.12 -5.66 32.60
CA GLU A 166 -11.15 -5.74 31.56
C GLU A 166 -10.66 -5.14 30.22
N ASN A 167 -9.95 -4.00 30.25
CA ASN A 167 -9.50 -3.28 29.05
C ASN A 167 -7.99 -2.96 29.05
N SER A 168 -7.22 -3.53 29.98
CA SER A 168 -5.78 -3.27 30.07
C SER A 168 -5.00 -4.42 30.72
N LEU A 169 -3.70 -4.47 30.46
CA LEU A 169 -2.76 -5.44 31.03
C LEU A 169 -1.73 -4.73 31.90
N LEU A 170 -1.42 -5.29 33.07
CA LEU A 170 -0.25 -4.89 33.84
C LEU A 170 0.91 -5.82 33.48
N ILE A 171 2.00 -5.24 32.97
CA ILE A 171 3.15 -5.97 32.44
C ILE A 171 4.42 -5.54 33.18
N GLU A 172 5.20 -6.52 33.62
CA GLU A 172 6.58 -6.35 34.10
C GLU A 172 7.52 -6.38 32.89
N ILE A 173 8.25 -5.30 32.65
CA ILE A 173 9.11 -5.16 31.46
C ILE A 173 10.43 -5.89 31.69
N ASP A 174 10.91 -6.65 30.68
CA ASP A 174 12.23 -7.26 30.76
C ASP A 174 13.33 -6.20 30.64
N GLY A 175 14.17 -6.07 31.67
CA GLY A 175 15.22 -5.05 31.77
C GLY A 175 16.37 -5.17 30.76
N HIS A 176 16.29 -6.09 29.80
CA HIS A 176 17.25 -6.21 28.69
C HIS A 176 16.87 -5.40 27.45
N ASP A 177 15.70 -4.75 27.43
CA ASP A 177 15.26 -3.93 26.30
C ASP A 177 15.91 -2.53 26.32
N PRO A 178 16.50 -2.04 25.21
CA PRO A 178 17.07 -0.70 25.12
C PRO A 178 16.06 0.44 25.38
N MET A 179 14.75 0.21 25.31
CA MET A 179 13.70 1.16 25.69
C MET A 179 13.33 1.11 27.19
N ALA A 180 13.73 0.06 27.92
CA ALA A 180 13.38 -0.18 29.32
C ALA A 180 14.23 0.60 30.33
N VAL A 181 15.03 1.57 29.89
CA VAL A 181 16.06 2.23 30.71
C VAL A 181 15.50 2.94 31.97
N ASN A 182 14.18 3.09 32.15
CA ASN A 182 13.55 3.55 33.40
C ASN A 182 12.13 3.00 33.66
N MET A 183 11.75 1.85 33.09
CA MET A 183 10.37 1.34 33.20
C MET A 183 10.37 -0.10 33.71
N ASP A 184 9.91 -0.30 34.95
CA ASP A 184 9.79 -1.64 35.54
C ASP A 184 8.38 -2.24 35.35
N LEU A 185 7.36 -1.37 35.34
CA LEU A 185 5.95 -1.76 35.27
C LEU A 185 5.19 -0.84 34.30
N ALA A 186 4.41 -1.44 33.40
CA ALA A 186 3.54 -0.74 32.47
C ALA A 186 2.10 -1.26 32.51
N VAL A 187 1.14 -0.34 32.47
CA VAL A 187 -0.27 -0.59 32.19
C VAL A 187 -0.52 -0.28 30.72
N VAL A 188 -0.90 -1.32 29.96
CA VAL A 188 -1.05 -1.28 28.50
C VAL A 188 -2.53 -1.42 28.15
N SER A 189 -3.05 -0.50 27.33
CA SER A 189 -4.42 -0.58 26.82
C SER A 189 -4.60 -1.75 25.84
N MET A 190 -5.70 -2.50 25.97
CA MET A 190 -6.11 -3.51 24.99
C MET A 190 -6.91 -2.93 23.82
N ASP A 191 -7.26 -1.64 23.86
CA ASP A 191 -7.86 -0.90 22.75
C ASP A 191 -6.78 -0.63 21.67
N VAL A 192 -6.49 -1.66 20.88
CA VAL A 192 -5.46 -1.63 19.85
C VAL A 192 -5.90 -0.79 18.65
N MET A 193 -4.96 -0.02 18.10
CA MET A 193 -5.19 0.87 16.95
C MET A 193 -5.31 0.14 15.61
N MET A 194 -4.98 -1.15 15.55
CA MET A 194 -5.11 -1.94 14.34
C MET A 194 -6.54 -2.46 14.18
N ASP A 195 -7.25 -1.98 13.16
CA ASP A 195 -8.65 -2.32 12.89
C ASP A 195 -8.91 -3.82 12.65
N ASP A 196 -7.89 -4.56 12.21
CA ASP A 196 -7.93 -6.00 11.94
C ASP A 196 -7.52 -6.86 13.15
N MET A 197 -7.08 -6.23 14.24
CA MET A 197 -6.74 -6.91 15.49
C MET A 197 -7.78 -6.58 16.55
N LYS A 198 -8.39 -7.61 17.13
CA LYS A 198 -9.21 -7.46 18.33
C LYS A 198 -8.54 -8.25 19.44
N VAL A 199 -8.20 -7.52 20.50
CA VAL A 199 -7.53 -8.05 21.67
C VAL A 199 -8.51 -7.98 22.83
N THR A 200 -8.73 -9.12 23.49
CA THR A 200 -9.66 -9.25 24.61
C THR A 200 -8.94 -9.85 25.83
N SER A 201 -9.52 -9.68 27.01
CA SER A 201 -8.96 -10.23 28.25
C SER A 201 -8.80 -11.75 28.22
N ASP A 202 -9.60 -12.46 27.42
CA ASP A 202 -9.56 -13.92 27.29
C ASP A 202 -8.32 -14.42 26.53
N ASP A 203 -7.63 -13.52 25.81
CA ASP A 203 -6.44 -13.84 25.02
C ASP A 203 -5.17 -13.92 25.87
N PHE A 204 -5.21 -13.51 27.14
CA PHE A 204 -4.04 -13.45 28.03
C PHE A 204 -4.25 -14.17 29.35
N LYS A 205 -3.15 -14.68 29.89
CA LYS A 205 -3.07 -15.24 31.23
C LYS A 205 -1.94 -14.59 32.00
N VAL A 206 -2.09 -14.60 33.33
CA VAL A 206 -1.02 -14.21 34.23
C VAL A 206 0.19 -15.10 33.99
N ASN A 207 1.37 -14.48 33.92
CA ASN A 207 2.67 -15.06 33.62
C ASN A 207 2.90 -15.41 32.13
N ASP A 208 2.02 -15.02 31.21
CA ASP A 208 2.33 -15.03 29.78
C ASP A 208 3.42 -14.01 29.45
N THR A 209 4.31 -14.37 28.54
CA THR A 209 5.28 -13.43 27.95
C THR A 209 4.62 -12.79 26.75
N VAL A 210 4.63 -11.46 26.70
CA VAL A 210 4.00 -10.68 25.64
C VAL A 210 4.97 -9.66 25.05
N THR A 211 4.85 -9.46 23.74
CA THR A 211 5.52 -8.38 23.01
C THR A 211 4.50 -7.32 22.62
N VAL A 212 4.71 -6.09 23.09
CA VAL A 212 3.79 -4.96 22.90
C VAL A 212 4.40 -3.97 21.92
N TYR A 213 3.69 -3.68 20.83
CA TYR A 213 4.05 -2.65 19.86
C TYR A 213 3.23 -1.39 20.12
N PHE A 214 3.87 -0.23 20.24
CA PHE A 214 3.20 1.01 20.64
C PHE A 214 3.74 2.24 19.91
N ASN A 215 3.08 3.39 20.07
CA ASN A 215 3.37 4.64 19.37
C ASN A 215 4.56 5.45 19.92
N GLY A 216 5.30 4.91 20.89
CA GLY A 216 6.42 5.60 21.53
C GLY A 216 6.01 6.69 22.52
N VAL A 217 4.71 6.92 22.73
CA VAL A 217 4.21 7.90 23.70
C VAL A 217 3.88 7.19 25.00
N VAL A 218 4.49 7.71 26.06
CA VAL A 218 4.37 7.16 27.40
C VAL A 218 3.89 8.26 28.34
N LEU A 219 2.89 7.96 29.16
CA LEU A 219 2.41 8.90 30.17
C LEU A 219 3.30 8.83 31.42
N GLU A 220 3.66 9.99 31.95
CA GLU A 220 4.44 10.12 33.19
C GLU A 220 3.59 9.75 34.41
N SER A 221 3.41 8.45 34.65
CA SER A 221 2.73 7.86 35.81
C SER A 221 3.50 6.65 36.34
N TYR A 222 3.16 6.18 37.55
CA TYR A 222 3.69 4.93 38.09
C TYR A 222 2.54 4.03 38.60
N PRO A 223 2.36 2.80 38.05
CA PRO A 223 3.02 2.28 36.85
C PRO A 223 2.83 3.17 35.62
N VAL A 224 3.72 2.99 34.66
CA VAL A 224 3.72 3.75 33.41
C VAL A 224 2.49 3.40 32.59
N GLN A 225 1.81 4.38 31.99
CA GLN A 225 0.62 4.11 31.16
C GLN A 225 0.92 4.26 29.66
N ILE A 226 0.51 3.24 28.90
CA ILE A 226 0.65 3.16 27.44
C ILE A 226 -0.72 2.92 26.82
N ASN A 227 -1.31 3.99 26.26
CA ASN A 227 -2.62 3.93 25.62
C ASN A 227 -2.52 3.73 24.09
N GLY A 228 -1.39 4.11 23.49
CA GLY A 228 -1.21 4.09 22.05
C GLY A 228 -0.65 2.76 21.54
N VAL A 229 -1.42 1.69 21.67
CA VAL A 229 -0.97 0.32 21.36
C VAL A 229 -1.38 -0.07 19.95
N TYR A 230 -0.43 -0.55 19.16
CA TYR A 230 -0.67 -1.06 17.81
C TYR A 230 -1.04 -2.55 17.85
N ALA A 231 -0.25 -3.36 18.55
CA ALA A 231 -0.46 -4.81 18.67
C ALA A 231 0.09 -5.33 19.99
N ILE A 232 -0.46 -6.46 20.43
CA ILE A 232 0.06 -7.27 21.53
C ILE A 232 0.12 -8.72 21.05
N PHE A 233 1.30 -9.32 21.10
CA PHE A 233 1.50 -10.73 20.75
C PHE A 233 1.90 -11.52 21.99
N VAL A 234 1.36 -12.73 22.14
CA VAL A 234 1.78 -13.71 23.14
C VAL A 234 2.84 -14.61 22.51
N ASP A 235 3.98 -14.79 23.21
CA ASP A 235 5.07 -15.69 22.79
C ASP A 235 4.77 -17.17 23.09
#